data_AF-A0A380FB51-F1
#
_entry.id   AF-A0A380FB51-F1
#
_cell.length_a   1.000
_cell.length_b   1.000
_cell.length_c   1.000
_cell.angle_alpha   90.00
_cell.angle_beta   90.00
_cell.angle_gamma   90.00
#
_symmetry.space_group_name_H-M   'P 1'
#
loop_
_entity.id
_entity.type
_entity.pdbx_description
1 polymer ?
#
loop_
_entity_poly.entity_id
_entity_poly.type
_entity_poly.pdbx_seq_one_letter_code
_entity_poly.pdbx_strand_id
1 'polypeptide(L)'
;MYIKRQQKILKRAQCLTGAKNHTIILNDANIDSAVKDVIGAAFGSAGERCMAAAVVAVQEGVYDEFKEKLVQAAKDIVIGNGLEDNVFLGPVIREENKERTLNYVDQGVEEGATLVLDGREDNKDEGYFVKPTIF
;
A
#
# COMPACT_ATOMS: atom_id res chain seq x y z
N MET A 1 -6.47 -23.95 -1.44
CA MET A 1 -6.49 -24.91 -2.57
C MET A 1 -5.28 -25.85 -2.57
N TYR A 2 -4.04 -25.34 -2.47
CA TYR A 2 -2.82 -26.17 -2.50
C TYR A 2 -2.63 -27.13 -1.32
N ILE A 3 -2.92 -26.70 -0.08
CA ILE A 3 -2.83 -27.58 1.11
C ILE A 3 -3.74 -28.81 0.96
N LYS A 4 -5.00 -28.59 0.56
CA LYS A 4 -5.96 -29.68 0.30
C LYS A 4 -5.47 -30.64 -0.80
N ARG A 5 -4.77 -30.14 -1.82
CA ARG A 5 -4.22 -30.97 -2.89
C ARG A 5 -3.03 -31.81 -2.40
N GLN A 6 -2.16 -31.24 -1.58
CA GLN A 6 -0.98 -31.92 -1.02
C GLN A 6 -1.35 -32.96 0.05
N GLN A 7 -2.37 -32.66 0.87
CA GLN A 7 -2.97 -33.62 1.81
C GLN A 7 -3.53 -34.86 1.08
N LYS A 8 -4.26 -34.66 -0.03
CA LYS A 8 -4.82 -35.77 -0.83
C LYS A 8 -3.76 -36.73 -1.38
N ILE A 9 -2.54 -36.25 -1.60
CA ILE A 9 -1.44 -37.07 -2.14
C ILE A 9 -0.36 -37.37 -1.09
N LEU A 10 -0.63 -37.09 0.19
CA LEU A 10 0.24 -37.38 1.34
C LEU A 10 1.67 -36.80 1.22
N LYS A 11 1.80 -35.61 0.62
CA LYS A 11 3.10 -34.92 0.47
C LYS A 11 3.21 -33.71 1.38
N ARG A 12 4.44 -33.40 1.80
CA ARG A 12 4.78 -32.20 2.59
C ARG A 12 4.54 -30.93 1.76
N ALA A 13 4.14 -29.85 2.43
CA ALA A 13 3.93 -28.56 1.80
C ALA A 13 4.30 -27.41 2.75
N GLN A 14 4.89 -26.36 2.20
CA GLN A 14 5.05 -25.06 2.85
C GLN A 14 4.32 -24.03 1.98
N CYS A 15 3.45 -23.22 2.58
CA CYS A 15 2.62 -22.27 1.85
C CYS A 15 2.74 -20.89 2.51
N LEU A 16 3.61 -20.04 1.98
CA LEU A 16 3.71 -18.65 2.39
C LEU A 16 2.66 -17.86 1.61
N THR A 17 1.58 -17.49 2.30
CA THR A 17 0.39 -16.86 1.70
C THR A 17 0.43 -15.34 1.83
N GLY A 18 -0.67 -14.67 1.45
CA GLY A 18 -0.82 -13.23 1.63
C GLY A 18 -0.76 -12.78 3.08
N ALA A 19 -0.71 -11.45 3.26
CA ALA A 19 -0.54 -10.79 4.55
C ALA A 19 -1.38 -9.51 4.66
N LYS A 20 -1.56 -9.03 5.89
CA LYS A 20 -2.11 -7.70 6.22
C LYS A 20 -1.27 -7.12 7.35
N ASN A 21 -0.05 -6.70 7.00
CA ASN A 21 0.95 -6.32 8.01
C ASN A 21 0.58 -4.97 8.65
N HIS A 22 0.83 -4.89 9.95
CA HIS A 22 0.61 -3.68 10.74
C HIS A 22 1.95 -3.04 11.08
N THR A 23 2.02 -1.72 11.00
CA THR A 23 3.11 -0.89 11.51
C THR A 23 2.59 -0.09 12.68
N ILE A 24 3.28 -0.12 13.82
CA ILE A 24 2.87 0.59 15.04
C ILE A 24 3.81 1.76 15.27
N ILE A 25 3.25 2.97 15.39
CA ILE A 25 3.99 4.20 15.66
C ILE A 25 3.64 4.68 17.07
N LEU A 26 4.63 4.70 17.95
CA LEU A 26 4.48 5.14 19.34
C LEU A 26 4.85 6.63 19.49
N ASN A 27 4.46 7.24 20.59
CA ASN A 27 4.69 8.67 20.87
C ASN A 27 6.19 9.05 20.90
N ASP A 28 7.08 8.09 21.17
CA ASP A 28 8.53 8.29 21.20
C ASP A 28 9.22 7.95 19.88
N ALA A 29 8.47 7.59 18.84
CA ALA A 29 9.01 7.34 17.52
C ALA A 29 9.57 8.62 16.89
N ASN A 30 10.67 8.49 16.15
CA ASN A 30 11.12 9.56 15.27
C ASN A 30 10.16 9.66 14.08
N ILE A 31 9.32 10.71 14.05
CA ILE A 31 8.23 10.85 13.08
C ILE A 31 8.74 10.93 11.64
N ASP A 32 9.82 11.67 11.38
CA ASP A 32 10.35 11.82 10.02
C ASP A 32 10.88 10.49 9.46
N SER A 33 11.56 9.71 10.30
CA SER A 33 12.02 8.37 9.93
C SER A 33 10.85 7.41 9.73
N ALA A 34 9.88 7.45 10.64
CA ALA A 34 8.67 6.62 10.56
C ALA A 34 7.89 6.88 9.26
N VAL A 35 7.70 8.16 8.89
CA VAL A 35 7.03 8.54 7.65
C VAL A 35 7.79 7.99 6.43
N LYS A 36 9.11 8.20 6.37
CA LYS A 36 9.93 7.68 5.28
C LYS A 36 9.83 6.16 5.14
N ASP A 37 9.91 5.45 6.25
CA ASP A 37 9.85 3.98 6.27
C ASP A 37 8.46 3.46 5.87
N VAL A 38 7.39 4.12 6.36
CA VAL A 38 6.01 3.77 5.97
C VAL A 38 5.77 4.03 4.49
N ILE A 39 6.24 5.15 3.92
CA ILE A 39 6.13 5.42 2.47
C ILE A 39 6.82 4.30 1.67
N GLY A 40 8.05 3.96 2.04
CA GLY A 40 8.81 2.87 1.41
C GLY A 40 8.11 1.50 1.52
N ALA A 41 7.52 1.21 2.68
CA ALA A 41 6.88 -0.07 2.96
C ALA A 41 5.48 -0.18 2.34
N ALA A 42 4.70 0.89 2.30
CA ALA A 42 3.32 0.88 1.80
C ALA A 42 3.26 1.02 0.28
N PHE A 43 4.00 1.97 -0.29
CA PHE A 43 3.88 2.34 -1.70
C PHE A 43 5.01 1.80 -2.59
N GLY A 44 6.16 1.41 -2.01
CA GLY A 44 7.23 0.78 -2.77
C GLY A 44 6.76 -0.48 -3.51
N SER A 45 7.11 -0.59 -4.80
CA SER A 45 6.60 -1.64 -5.70
C SER A 45 5.06 -1.69 -5.77
N ALA A 46 4.40 -0.53 -5.74
CA ALA A 46 2.95 -0.38 -5.75
C ALA A 46 2.21 -1.16 -4.63
N GLY A 47 2.91 -1.43 -3.52
CA GLY A 47 2.37 -2.22 -2.41
C GLY A 47 2.21 -3.72 -2.71
N GLU A 48 2.65 -4.20 -3.88
CA GLU A 48 2.55 -5.61 -4.30
C GLU A 48 3.65 -6.48 -3.66
N ARG A 49 3.82 -6.35 -2.33
CA ARG A 49 4.82 -7.06 -1.52
C ARG A 49 4.13 -7.73 -0.33
N CYS A 50 4.46 -8.99 -0.05
CA CYS A 50 3.94 -9.69 1.14
C CYS A 50 4.37 -9.04 2.46
N MET A 51 5.42 -8.22 2.44
CA MET A 51 5.92 -7.43 3.57
C MET A 51 5.43 -5.97 3.54
N ALA A 52 4.50 -5.60 2.65
CA ALA A 52 4.00 -4.23 2.56
C ALA A 52 3.28 -3.81 3.85
N ALA A 53 3.44 -2.53 4.23
CA ALA A 53 2.72 -1.94 5.34
C ALA A 53 1.28 -1.64 4.89
N ALA A 54 0.33 -2.48 5.30
CA ALA A 54 -1.06 -2.40 4.87
C ALA A 54 -1.96 -1.66 5.87
N VAL A 55 -1.52 -1.55 7.13
CA VAL A 55 -2.21 -0.85 8.21
C VAL A 55 -1.16 -0.14 9.06
N VAL A 56 -1.41 1.11 9.42
CA VAL A 56 -0.57 1.87 10.36
C VAL A 56 -1.41 2.24 11.58
N ALA A 57 -1.01 1.74 12.74
CA ALA A 57 -1.63 2.08 14.03
C ALA A 57 -0.74 3.10 14.74
N VAL A 58 -1.23 4.32 14.88
CA VAL A 58 -0.46 5.44 15.45
C VAL A 58 -1.01 5.79 16.82
N GLN A 59 -0.12 5.96 17.79
CA GLN A 59 -0.50 6.41 19.12
C GLN A 59 -1.01 7.86 19.06
N GLU A 60 -2.10 8.13 19.78
CA GLU A 60 -2.90 9.36 19.66
C GLU A 60 -2.06 10.65 19.80
N GLY A 61 -1.02 10.65 20.64
CA GLY A 61 -0.18 11.82 20.90
C GLY A 61 0.62 12.31 19.69
N VAL A 62 0.82 11.46 18.67
CA VAL A 62 1.58 11.79 17.45
C VAL A 62 0.77 11.59 16.17
N TYR A 63 -0.53 11.28 16.28
CA TYR A 63 -1.37 10.93 15.15
C TYR A 63 -1.45 12.03 14.09
N ASP A 64 -1.77 13.25 14.48
CA ASP A 64 -1.98 14.33 13.52
C ASP A 64 -0.69 14.74 12.81
N GLU A 65 0.41 14.87 13.55
CA GLU A 65 1.73 15.18 12.96
C GLU A 65 2.15 14.10 11.96
N PHE A 66 2.04 12.82 12.35
CA PHE A 66 2.39 11.71 11.49
C PHE A 66 1.51 11.67 10.24
N LYS A 67 0.19 11.78 10.39
CA LYS A 67 -0.77 11.78 9.29
C LYS A 67 -0.49 12.90 8.29
N GLU A 68 -0.27 14.12 8.77
CA GLU A 68 0.01 15.27 7.90
C GLU A 68 1.29 15.04 7.07
N LYS A 69 2.39 14.65 7.74
CA LYS A 69 3.66 14.36 7.07
C LYS A 69 3.55 13.18 6.10
N LEU A 70 2.82 12.12 6.47
CA LEU A 70 2.61 10.96 5.62
C LEU A 70 1.85 11.33 4.33
N VAL A 71 0.76 12.09 4.47
CA VAL A 71 -0.04 12.54 3.33
C VAL A 71 0.78 13.43 2.42
N GLN A 72 1.56 14.36 2.98
CA GLN A 72 2.44 15.22 2.19
C GLN A 72 3.50 14.41 1.43
N ALA A 73 4.20 13.51 2.13
CA ALA A 73 5.21 12.66 1.51
C ALA A 73 4.61 11.74 0.42
N ALA A 74 3.38 11.26 0.60
CA ALA A 74 2.68 10.46 -0.40
C ALA A 74 2.28 11.27 -1.64
N LYS A 75 1.91 12.55 -1.49
CA LYS A 75 1.62 13.45 -2.62
C LYS A 75 2.86 13.77 -3.45
N ASP A 76 4.03 13.80 -2.82
CA ASP A 76 5.31 14.11 -3.46
C ASP A 76 5.93 12.90 -4.18
N ILE A 77 5.27 11.73 -4.15
CA ILE A 77 5.73 10.54 -4.87
C ILE A 77 5.70 10.77 -6.38
N VAL A 78 6.86 10.59 -7.01
CA VAL A 78 7.00 10.58 -8.47
C VAL A 78 6.55 9.23 -9.02
N ILE A 79 5.56 9.26 -9.91
CA ILE A 79 4.93 8.10 -10.54
C ILE A 79 5.35 8.07 -12.00
N GLY A 80 5.71 6.91 -12.54
CA GLY A 80 6.12 6.81 -13.93
C GLY A 80 6.66 5.44 -14.33
N ASN A 81 7.40 5.43 -15.45
CA ASN A 81 8.06 4.23 -15.93
C ASN A 81 9.25 3.89 -15.01
N GLY A 82 9.32 2.66 -14.51
CA GLY A 82 10.39 2.23 -13.59
C GLY A 82 11.81 2.21 -14.18
N LEU A 83 11.97 2.47 -15.48
CA LEU A 83 13.28 2.68 -16.13
C LEU A 83 13.74 4.15 -16.10
N GLU A 84 12.87 5.08 -15.75
CA GLU A 84 13.19 6.51 -15.67
C GLU A 84 13.78 6.87 -14.31
N ASP A 85 14.74 7.79 -14.31
CA ASP A 85 15.36 8.27 -13.08
C ASP A 85 14.32 9.00 -12.20
N ASN A 86 14.49 8.85 -10.88
CA ASN A 86 13.64 9.46 -9.84
C ASN A 86 12.18 8.97 -9.79
N VAL A 87 11.78 7.99 -10.61
CA VAL A 87 10.48 7.32 -10.45
C VAL A 87 10.51 6.43 -9.21
N PHE A 88 9.58 6.67 -8.29
CA PHE A 88 9.43 5.86 -7.07
C PHE A 88 8.32 4.81 -7.22
N LEU A 89 7.19 5.20 -7.82
CA LEU A 89 6.01 4.35 -7.93
C LEU A 89 5.72 4.00 -9.40
N GLY A 90 5.86 2.71 -9.72
CA GLY A 90 5.46 2.14 -11.00
C GLY A 90 3.97 1.75 -11.04
N PRO A 91 3.51 1.15 -12.15
CA PRO A 91 2.14 0.65 -12.27
C PRO A 91 1.94 -0.60 -11.41
N VAL A 92 0.68 -0.95 -11.15
CA VAL A 92 0.34 -2.31 -10.68
C VAL A 92 0.51 -3.33 -11.81
N ILE A 93 0.61 -4.61 -11.47
CA ILE A 93 1.04 -5.63 -12.45
C ILE A 93 0.12 -5.80 -13.67
N ARG A 94 -1.20 -5.62 -13.53
CA ARG A 94 -2.21 -5.85 -14.59
C ARG A 94 -3.46 -4.99 -14.40
N GLU A 95 -4.27 -4.91 -15.45
CA GLU A 95 -5.57 -4.23 -15.45
C GLU A 95 -6.50 -4.75 -14.36
N GLU A 96 -6.61 -6.07 -14.17
CA GLU A 96 -7.50 -6.64 -13.16
C GLU A 96 -7.06 -6.28 -11.73
N ASN A 97 -5.75 -6.04 -11.53
CA ASN A 97 -5.23 -5.52 -10.27
C ASN A 97 -5.59 -4.04 -10.09
N LYS A 98 -5.52 -3.22 -11.15
CA LYS A 98 -5.93 -1.80 -11.12
C LYS A 98 -7.41 -1.72 -10.74
N GLU A 99 -8.28 -2.41 -11.48
CA GLU A 99 -9.72 -2.44 -11.21
C GLU A 99 -10.03 -2.91 -9.79
N ARG A 100 -9.41 -4.01 -9.33
CA ARG A 100 -9.62 -4.51 -7.97
C ARG A 100 -9.20 -3.48 -6.91
N THR A 101 -8.08 -2.78 -7.12
CA THR A 101 -7.63 -1.74 -6.19
C THR A 101 -8.61 -0.58 -6.15
N LEU A 102 -9.06 -0.07 -7.30
CA LEU A 102 -10.05 1.01 -7.37
C LEU A 102 -11.37 0.61 -6.68
N ASN A 103 -11.84 -0.62 -6.92
CA ASN A 103 -13.03 -1.17 -6.25
C ASN A 103 -12.88 -1.22 -4.73
N TYR A 104 -11.68 -1.53 -4.20
CA TYR A 104 -11.45 -1.47 -2.75
C TYR A 104 -11.45 -0.04 -2.20
N VAL A 105 -11.01 0.94 -3.00
CA VAL A 105 -11.14 2.34 -2.61
C VAL A 105 -12.61 2.75 -2.55
N ASP A 106 -13.41 2.36 -3.54
CA ASP A 106 -14.85 2.64 -3.54
C ASP A 106 -15.56 1.98 -2.35
N GLN A 107 -15.27 0.70 -2.08
CA GLN A 107 -15.80 -0.02 -0.92
C GLN A 107 -15.43 0.65 0.41
N GLY A 108 -14.19 1.12 0.57
CA GLY A 108 -13.77 1.81 1.78
C GLY A 108 -14.60 3.07 2.05
N VAL A 109 -14.90 3.84 1.00
CA VAL A 109 -15.78 5.01 1.10
C VAL A 109 -17.22 4.61 1.43
N GLU A 110 -17.76 3.58 0.76
CA GLU A 110 -19.11 3.05 1.03
C GLU A 110 -19.28 2.53 2.46
N GLU A 111 -18.23 1.92 3.02
CA GLU A 111 -18.18 1.44 4.41
C GLU A 111 -17.97 2.56 5.44
N GLY A 112 -17.75 3.81 5.00
CA GLY A 112 -17.63 4.99 5.85
C GLY A 112 -16.21 5.35 6.28
N ALA A 113 -15.19 4.76 5.67
CA ALA A 113 -13.81 5.21 5.88
C ALA A 113 -13.60 6.60 5.26
N THR A 114 -12.77 7.42 5.91
CA THR A 114 -12.46 8.77 5.41
C THR A 114 -11.34 8.66 4.38
N LEU A 115 -11.61 9.00 3.12
CA LEU A 115 -10.57 9.02 2.10
C LEU A 115 -9.71 10.30 2.25
N VAL A 116 -8.54 10.17 2.88
CA VAL A 116 -7.62 11.28 3.18
C VAL A 116 -6.77 11.68 1.97
N LEU A 117 -6.38 10.69 1.15
CA LEU A 117 -5.69 10.89 -0.11
C LEU A 117 -6.31 9.96 -1.16
N ASP A 118 -6.88 10.54 -2.21
CA ASP A 118 -7.53 9.78 -3.28
C ASP A 118 -6.56 9.53 -4.44
N GLY A 119 -6.22 8.25 -4.65
CA GLY A 119 -5.34 7.84 -5.72
C GLY A 119 -6.02 7.39 -7.02
N ARG A 120 -7.36 7.53 -7.12
CA ARG A 120 -8.15 7.09 -8.28
C ARG A 120 -8.01 8.00 -9.50
N GLU A 121 -7.51 9.23 -9.32
CA GLU A 121 -7.32 10.16 -10.44
C GLU A 121 -6.34 9.61 -11.47
N ASP A 122 -6.82 9.52 -12.71
CA ASP A 122 -6.14 8.87 -13.81
C ASP A 122 -4.78 9.54 -14.11
N ASN A 123 -3.76 8.72 -14.28
CA ASN A 123 -2.55 9.15 -14.94
C ASN A 123 -2.81 9.02 -16.44
N LYS A 124 -2.56 10.08 -17.21
CA LYS A 124 -2.79 10.11 -18.68
C LYS A 124 -1.81 9.26 -19.48
N ASP A 125 -1.00 8.44 -18.80
CA ASP A 125 0.07 7.64 -19.38
C ASP A 125 -0.41 6.22 -19.68
N GLU A 126 0.16 5.62 -20.72
CA GLU A 126 -0.06 4.23 -21.07
C GLU A 126 0.41 3.31 -19.91
N GLY A 127 -0.52 2.70 -19.17
CA GLY A 127 -0.18 1.72 -18.13
C GLY A 127 -1.25 1.55 -17.04
N TYR A 128 -1.04 0.56 -16.17
CA TYR A 128 -1.94 0.23 -15.06
C TYR A 128 -1.59 1.02 -13.79
N PHE A 129 -1.54 2.34 -13.88
CA PHE A 129 -1.17 3.19 -12.75
C PHE A 129 -2.32 3.39 -11.77
N VAL A 130 -1.98 3.40 -10.48
CA VAL A 130 -2.83 3.82 -9.36
C VAL A 130 -1.96 4.69 -8.45
N LYS A 131 -2.42 5.91 -8.13
CA LYS A 131 -1.65 6.83 -7.29
C LYS A 131 -1.74 6.41 -5.81
N PRO A 132 -0.85 6.90 -4.92
CA PRO A 132 -0.92 6.63 -3.49
C PRO A 132 -2.30 6.97 -2.94
N THR A 133 -2.86 6.06 -2.14
CA THR A 133 -4.21 6.20 -1.53
C THR A 133 -4.10 5.97 -0.03
N ILE A 134 -4.71 6.85 0.77
CA ILE A 134 -4.71 6.78 2.23
C ILE A 134 -6.15 6.96 2.73
N PHE A 135 -6.59 6.03 3.58
CA PHE A 135 -7.80 6.13 4.41
C PHE A 135 -7.46 6.56 5.84
#